data_AF-A0A6G3XBG2-F1
#
_entry.id   AF-A0A6G3XBG2-F1
#
_cell.length_a   1.000
_cell.length_b   1.000
_cell.length_c   1.000
_cell.angle_alpha   90.00
_cell.angle_beta   90.00
_cell.angle_gamma   90.00
#
_symmetry.space_group_name_H-M   'P 1'
#
loop_
_entity.id
_entity.type
_entity.pdbx_description
1 polymer ?
#
loop_
_entity_poly.entity_id
_entity_poly.type
_entity_poly.pdbx_seq_one_letter_code
_entity_poly.pdbx_strand_id
1 'polypeptide(L)'
;ANLAKLSLWLTYHDGQIPLDRFIRNARFAQEEFGCFVVVNALLFPDNTQTVERVGEAARAAGLRFNLDLGYDPHAPSEEFDYDAAGPDRAVPVLKDPDVLNEVRRLGGETDLVRTALTALRNPSGRPCSAGYDNIFIGIDGEVYPCSRYHVLEQNRLGNILEPGFRLDLRAEEWAGCHASNGCCNKEDFLNLRQARGLRPE
;
A
#
# COMPACT_ATOMS: atom_id res chain seq x y z
N ALA A 1 11.26 -6.97 -23.13
CA ALA A 1 10.85 -5.74 -22.39
C ALA A 1 12.09 -5.08 -21.82
N ASN A 2 12.14 -3.74 -21.70
CA ASN A 2 13.23 -3.06 -20.99
C ASN A 2 12.95 -3.14 -19.49
N LEU A 3 13.58 -4.10 -18.80
CA LEU A 3 13.33 -4.39 -17.39
C LEU A 3 13.86 -3.29 -16.45
N ALA A 4 14.77 -2.44 -16.91
CA ALA A 4 15.24 -1.29 -16.14
C ALA A 4 14.14 -0.23 -15.91
N LYS A 5 13.00 -0.34 -16.60
CA LYS A 5 11.80 0.48 -16.37
C LYS A 5 10.85 -0.13 -15.35
N LEU A 6 11.17 -1.30 -14.79
CA LEU A 6 10.34 -1.98 -13.81
C LEU A 6 10.80 -1.64 -12.39
N SER A 7 9.81 -1.32 -11.55
CA SER A 7 9.97 -1.20 -10.10
C SER A 7 9.35 -2.43 -9.44
N LEU A 8 10.17 -3.19 -8.71
CA LEU A 8 9.76 -4.39 -7.99
C LEU A 8 9.69 -4.08 -6.49
N TRP A 9 8.48 -4.17 -5.95
CA TRP A 9 8.23 -4.12 -4.51
C TRP A 9 8.00 -5.54 -4.02
N LEU A 10 8.98 -6.10 -3.33
CA LEU A 10 9.01 -7.51 -2.94
C LEU A 10 8.74 -7.61 -1.44
N THR A 11 7.58 -8.15 -1.05
CA THR A 11 7.23 -8.33 0.37
C THR A 11 7.71 -9.68 0.88
N TYR A 12 8.50 -9.70 1.95
CA TYR A 12 8.89 -10.93 2.62
C TYR A 12 7.80 -11.38 3.61
N HIS A 13 7.36 -12.63 3.47
CA HIS A 13 6.51 -13.32 4.42
C HIS A 13 7.27 -14.50 5.00
N ASP A 14 7.34 -14.56 6.33
CA ASP A 14 8.05 -15.63 7.01
C ASP A 14 7.40 -17.00 6.72
N GLY A 15 8.23 -18.02 6.58
CA GLY A 15 7.78 -19.38 6.26
C GLY A 15 7.46 -19.67 4.79
N GLN A 16 7.41 -18.68 3.89
CA GLN A 16 7.20 -18.93 2.45
C GLN A 16 8.50 -19.28 1.71
N ILE A 17 9.56 -18.52 1.96
CA ILE A 17 10.87 -18.69 1.35
C ILE A 17 11.95 -18.30 2.37
N PRO A 18 13.11 -18.98 2.42
CA PRO A 18 14.22 -18.55 3.26
C PRO A 18 14.67 -17.12 2.92
N LEU A 19 14.95 -16.31 3.95
CA LEU A 19 15.34 -14.90 3.80
C LEU A 19 16.60 -14.72 2.93
N ASP A 20 17.60 -15.60 3.06
CA ASP A 20 18.82 -15.55 2.26
C ASP A 20 18.51 -15.71 0.76
N ARG A 21 17.62 -16.63 0.42
CA ARG A 21 17.18 -16.87 -0.95
C ARG A 21 16.35 -15.71 -1.47
N PHE A 22 15.47 -15.15 -0.64
CA PHE A 22 14.67 -13.97 -0.99
C PHE A 22 15.56 -12.78 -1.35
N ILE A 23 16.52 -12.43 -0.49
CA ILE A 23 17.44 -11.31 -0.69
C ILE A 23 18.35 -11.54 -1.89
N ARG A 24 18.86 -12.77 -2.08
CA ARG A 24 19.67 -13.12 -3.26
C ARG A 24 18.88 -12.91 -4.56
N ASN A 25 17.62 -13.31 -4.61
CA ASN A 25 16.77 -13.12 -5.79
C ASN A 25 16.42 -11.64 -6.03
N ALA A 26 16.15 -10.89 -4.97
CA ALA A 26 15.90 -9.44 -5.06
C ALA A 26 17.12 -8.70 -5.63
N ARG A 27 18.32 -9.03 -5.13
CA ARG A 27 19.59 -8.48 -5.61
C ARG A 27 19.87 -8.87 -7.07
N PHE A 28 19.66 -10.13 -7.43
CA PHE A 28 19.79 -10.60 -8.80
C PHE A 28 18.91 -9.80 -9.76
N ALA A 29 17.67 -9.48 -9.37
CA ALA A 29 16.79 -8.67 -10.20
C ALA A 29 17.31 -7.23 -10.41
N GLN A 30 17.95 -6.64 -9.40
CA GLN A 30 18.57 -5.33 -9.50
C GLN A 30 19.83 -5.35 -10.37
N GLU A 31 20.74 -6.29 -10.12
CA GLU A 31 22.06 -6.34 -10.76
C GLU A 31 22.00 -6.80 -12.21
N GLU A 32 21.25 -7.87 -12.50
CA GLU A 32 21.24 -8.48 -13.83
C GLU A 32 20.24 -7.82 -14.79
N PHE A 33 19.12 -7.32 -14.25
CA PHE A 33 18.05 -6.76 -15.07
C PHE A 33 17.90 -5.24 -14.94
N GLY A 34 18.64 -4.61 -14.02
CA GLY A 34 18.57 -3.16 -13.79
C GLY A 34 17.26 -2.71 -13.14
N CYS A 35 16.46 -3.62 -12.58
CA CYS A 35 15.20 -3.27 -11.95
C CYS A 35 15.44 -2.36 -10.74
N PHE A 36 14.54 -1.41 -10.50
CA PHE A 36 14.46 -0.75 -9.21
C PHE A 36 13.83 -1.72 -8.21
N VAL A 37 14.54 -2.11 -7.14
CA VAL A 37 14.06 -3.12 -6.18
C VAL A 37 13.93 -2.54 -4.78
N VAL A 38 12.76 -2.75 -4.18
CA VAL A 38 12.45 -2.45 -2.78
C VAL A 38 12.10 -3.75 -2.08
N VAL A 39 12.83 -4.06 -1.01
CA VAL A 39 12.46 -5.11 -0.06
C VAL A 39 11.47 -4.53 0.94
N ASN A 40 10.29 -5.12 1.00
CA ASN A 40 9.21 -4.72 1.88
C ASN A 40 9.00 -5.73 3.01
N ALA A 41 8.67 -5.23 4.20
CA ALA A 41 8.20 -6.03 5.32
C ALA A 41 6.90 -5.45 5.88
N LEU A 42 6.05 -6.32 6.41
CA LEU A 42 4.80 -5.94 7.07
C LEU A 42 4.96 -6.07 8.58
N LEU A 43 4.62 -5.02 9.33
CA LEU A 43 4.67 -5.02 10.79
C LEU A 43 3.38 -5.59 11.40
N PHE A 44 3.51 -6.67 12.15
CA PHE A 44 2.48 -7.27 13.00
C PHE A 44 2.92 -7.23 14.47
N PRO A 45 2.02 -7.42 15.45
CA PRO A 45 2.35 -7.32 16.87
C PRO A 45 3.49 -8.24 17.35
N ASP A 46 3.70 -9.38 16.69
CA ASP A 46 4.58 -10.46 17.13
C ASP A 46 5.81 -10.68 16.24
N ASN A 47 6.04 -9.84 15.23
CA ASN A 47 7.06 -10.10 14.20
C ASN A 47 8.18 -9.07 14.10
N THR A 48 8.34 -8.19 15.10
CA THR A 48 9.34 -7.10 15.10
C THR A 48 10.76 -7.59 14.83
N GLN A 49 11.16 -8.72 15.43
CA GLN A 49 12.47 -9.34 15.19
C GLN A 49 12.66 -9.80 13.73
N THR A 50 11.60 -10.30 13.10
CA THR A 50 11.63 -10.70 11.70
C THR A 50 11.77 -9.48 10.80
N VAL A 51 11.02 -8.41 11.07
CA VAL A 51 11.13 -7.14 10.32
C VAL A 51 12.54 -6.57 10.41
N GLU A 52 13.12 -6.54 11.60
CA GLU A 52 14.50 -6.06 11.82
C GLU A 52 15.51 -6.85 11.00
N ARG A 53 15.43 -8.19 11.05
CA ARG A 53 16.30 -9.08 10.25
C ARG A 53 16.17 -8.87 8.75
N VAL A 54 14.95 -8.64 8.25
CA VAL A 54 14.71 -8.34 6.82
C VAL A 54 15.35 -7.00 6.45
N GLY A 55 15.17 -5.97 7.28
CA GLY A 55 15.77 -4.64 7.06
C GLY A 55 17.30 -4.67 7.06
N GLU A 56 17.90 -5.40 8.00
CA GLU A 56 19.35 -5.64 8.03
C GLU A 56 19.85 -6.37 6.78
N ALA A 57 19.18 -7.44 6.37
CA ALA A 57 19.58 -8.22 5.21
C ALA A 57 19.44 -7.43 3.90
N ALA A 58 18.39 -6.61 3.75
CA ALA A 58 18.22 -5.70 2.62
C ALA A 58 19.34 -4.67 2.55
N ARG A 59 19.64 -3.99 3.67
CA ARG A 59 20.74 -3.00 3.75
C ARG A 59 22.10 -3.61 3.45
N ALA A 60 22.39 -4.80 4.00
CA ALA A 60 23.64 -5.52 3.74
C ALA A 60 23.81 -5.91 2.27
N ALA A 61 22.69 -6.13 1.55
CA ALA A 61 22.69 -6.42 0.12
C ALA A 61 22.67 -5.17 -0.78
N GLY A 62 22.67 -3.96 -0.21
CA GLY A 62 22.57 -2.70 -0.97
C GLY A 62 21.17 -2.43 -1.54
N LEU A 63 20.14 -3.12 -1.04
CA LEU A 63 18.76 -2.97 -1.46
C LEU A 63 18.04 -1.90 -0.63
N ARG A 64 17.05 -1.23 -1.23
CA ARG A 64 16.14 -0.35 -0.48
C ARG A 64 15.23 -1.19 0.40
N PHE A 65 14.92 -0.69 1.59
CA PHE A 65 14.00 -1.30 2.53
C PHE A 65 12.78 -0.39 2.75
N ASN A 66 11.58 -0.96 2.77
CA ASN A 66 10.35 -0.29 3.17
C ASN A 66 9.66 -1.12 4.27
N LEU A 67 9.07 -0.42 5.24
CA LEU A 67 8.23 -1.02 6.27
C LEU A 67 6.80 -0.49 6.11
N ASP A 68 5.87 -1.42 5.92
CA ASP A 68 4.43 -1.14 5.94
C ASP A 68 3.77 -1.80 7.15
N LEU A 69 2.55 -1.38 7.48
CA LEU A 69 1.77 -2.04 8.52
C LEU A 69 1.11 -3.30 7.97
N GLY A 70 1.08 -4.36 8.78
CA GLY A 70 0.36 -5.58 8.48
C GLY A 70 -1.15 -5.39 8.61
N TYR A 71 -1.88 -5.77 7.56
CA TYR A 71 -3.34 -5.78 7.56
C TYR A 71 -3.85 -7.18 7.89
N ASP A 72 -4.89 -7.27 8.71
CA ASP A 72 -5.59 -8.53 8.97
C ASP A 72 -6.43 -8.93 7.73
N PRO A 73 -6.10 -10.03 7.03
CA PRO A 73 -6.85 -10.45 5.85
C PRO A 73 -8.28 -10.91 6.17
N HIS A 74 -8.60 -11.16 7.43
CA HIS A 74 -9.94 -11.54 7.89
C HIS A 74 -10.77 -10.33 8.36
N ALA A 75 -10.21 -9.13 8.35
CA ALA A 75 -10.94 -7.91 8.63
C ALA A 75 -11.95 -7.63 7.50
N PRO A 76 -13.27 -7.54 7.77
CA PRO A 76 -14.29 -7.38 6.74
C PRO A 76 -14.19 -6.01 6.05
N SER A 77 -13.65 -5.97 4.83
CA SER A 77 -13.40 -4.72 4.09
C SER A 77 -14.68 -3.94 3.75
N GLU A 78 -15.82 -4.60 3.62
CA GLU A 78 -17.08 -3.99 3.13
C GLU A 78 -17.82 -3.17 4.20
N GLU A 79 -17.70 -3.52 5.48
CA GLU A 79 -18.61 -3.04 6.54
C GLU A 79 -17.96 -2.10 7.57
N PHE A 80 -16.70 -1.70 7.40
CA PHE A 80 -16.04 -0.91 8.43
C PHE A 80 -16.55 0.53 8.55
N ASP A 81 -17.38 0.76 9.57
CA ASP A 81 -17.37 2.00 10.33
C ASP A 81 -16.19 1.95 11.34
N TYR A 82 -15.06 2.54 10.95
CA TYR A 82 -13.87 2.59 11.79
C TYR A 82 -14.02 3.48 13.03
N ASP A 83 -15.09 4.27 13.12
CA ASP A 83 -15.37 5.07 14.32
C ASP A 83 -15.92 4.20 15.46
N ALA A 84 -16.59 3.07 15.15
CA ALA A 84 -17.15 2.17 16.16
C ALA A 84 -16.21 1.01 16.57
N ALA A 85 -15.45 0.46 15.61
CA ALA A 85 -14.64 -0.75 15.82
C ALA A 85 -13.13 -0.51 15.99
N GLY A 86 -12.64 0.69 15.69
CA GLY A 86 -11.23 1.05 15.77
C GLY A 86 -10.39 0.55 14.57
N PRO A 87 -9.35 1.31 14.16
CA PRO A 87 -8.48 0.92 13.04
C PRO A 87 -7.61 -0.31 13.36
N ASP A 88 -7.47 -0.67 14.63
CA ASP A 88 -6.68 -1.80 15.12
C ASP A 88 -7.28 -3.17 14.78
N ARG A 89 -8.55 -3.22 14.38
CA ARG A 89 -9.15 -4.45 13.82
C ARG A 89 -8.65 -4.75 12.41
N ALA A 90 -8.39 -3.72 11.60
CA ALA A 90 -7.80 -3.90 10.27
C ALA A 90 -6.28 -3.94 10.32
N VAL A 91 -5.66 -3.23 11.27
CA VAL A 91 -4.20 -3.13 11.41
C VAL A 91 -3.81 -3.44 12.86
N PRO A 92 -3.57 -4.72 13.20
CA PRO A 92 -3.44 -5.18 14.59
C PRO A 92 -2.36 -4.51 15.43
N VAL A 93 -1.28 -4.02 14.82
CA VAL A 93 -0.21 -3.34 15.55
C VAL A 93 -0.64 -2.00 16.16
N LEU A 94 -1.76 -1.42 15.72
CA LEU A 94 -2.30 -0.18 16.29
C LEU A 94 -2.89 -0.33 17.69
N LYS A 95 -2.99 -1.56 18.22
CA LYS A 95 -3.29 -1.80 19.65
C LYS A 95 -2.17 -1.30 20.56
N ASP A 96 -0.95 -1.21 20.03
CA ASP A 96 0.20 -0.70 20.75
C ASP A 96 0.25 0.83 20.68
N PRO A 97 0.16 1.54 21.82
CA PRO A 97 0.28 3.01 21.84
C PRO A 97 1.65 3.51 21.38
N ASP A 98 2.69 2.68 21.41
CA ASP A 98 4.07 3.01 21.02
C ASP A 98 4.41 2.62 19.57
N VAL A 99 3.43 2.21 18.77
CA VAL A 99 3.63 1.76 17.37
C VAL A 99 4.45 2.74 16.52
N LEU A 100 4.28 4.06 16.69
CA LEU A 100 5.06 5.05 15.93
C LEU A 100 6.54 5.06 16.30
N ASN A 101 6.86 4.77 17.56
CA ASN A 101 8.25 4.65 18.02
C ASN A 101 8.88 3.37 17.47
N GLU A 102 8.12 2.27 17.46
CA GLU A 102 8.58 1.00 16.90
C GLU A 102 8.79 1.07 15.39
N VAL A 103 7.87 1.68 14.64
CA VAL A 103 8.03 1.95 13.20
C VAL A 103 9.31 2.76 12.94
N ARG A 104 9.53 3.83 13.71
CA ARG A 104 10.75 4.64 13.58
C ARG A 104 12.01 3.83 13.86
N ARG A 105 12.00 3.03 14.94
CA ARG A 105 13.13 2.17 15.33
C ARG A 105 13.50 1.18 14.23
N LEU A 106 12.49 0.61 13.57
CA LEU A 106 12.66 -0.33 12.46
C LEU A 106 12.98 0.35 11.12
N GLY A 107 13.07 1.68 11.09
CA GLY A 107 13.41 2.46 9.89
C GLY A 107 12.23 2.67 8.93
N GLY A 108 10.99 2.53 9.40
CA GLY A 108 9.79 2.86 8.64
C GLY A 108 9.39 4.34 8.75
N GLU A 109 8.53 4.78 7.83
CA GLU A 109 8.14 6.18 7.77
C GLU A 109 6.89 6.52 8.58
N THR A 110 7.10 7.29 9.65
CA THR A 110 6.02 7.59 10.61
C THR A 110 4.92 8.47 10.01
N ASP A 111 5.22 9.32 9.02
CA ASP A 111 4.22 10.12 8.32
C ASP A 111 3.34 9.29 7.39
N LEU A 112 3.90 8.22 6.82
CA LEU A 112 3.13 7.22 6.07
C LEU A 112 2.13 6.51 6.99
N VAL A 113 2.56 6.12 8.19
CA VAL A 113 1.69 5.49 9.19
C VAL A 113 0.58 6.44 9.65
N ARG A 114 0.90 7.71 9.92
CA ARG A 114 -0.12 8.74 10.27
C ARG A 114 -1.14 8.93 9.15
N THR A 115 -0.67 8.92 7.90
CA THR A 115 -1.53 9.01 6.72
C THR A 115 -2.43 7.78 6.60
N ALA A 116 -1.88 6.58 6.76
CA ALA A 116 -2.63 5.33 6.75
C ALA A 116 -3.72 5.32 7.83
N LEU A 117 -3.38 5.71 9.07
CA LEU A 117 -4.33 5.85 10.17
C LEU A 117 -5.50 6.78 9.85
N THR A 118 -5.19 7.91 9.22
CA THR A 118 -6.19 8.90 8.83
C THR A 118 -7.11 8.37 7.73
N ALA A 119 -6.52 7.69 6.74
CA ALA A 119 -7.24 7.11 5.61
C ALA A 119 -8.08 5.88 6.02
N LEU A 120 -7.63 5.14 7.02
CA LEU A 120 -8.38 4.03 7.61
C LEU A 120 -9.62 4.54 8.34
N ARG A 121 -9.51 5.58 9.16
CA ARG A 121 -10.66 6.02 9.95
C ARG A 121 -11.77 6.64 9.11
N ASN A 122 -11.43 7.69 8.37
CA ASN A 122 -12.45 8.44 7.63
C ASN A 122 -11.81 9.19 6.45
N PRO A 123 -11.81 8.57 5.26
CA PRO A 123 -11.35 9.23 4.04
C PRO A 123 -12.43 10.15 3.45
N SER A 124 -13.70 9.99 3.83
CA SER A 124 -14.84 10.70 3.23
C SER A 124 -14.66 12.23 3.29
N GLY A 125 -14.95 12.89 2.16
CA GLY A 125 -14.80 14.32 1.97
C GLY A 125 -13.35 14.83 1.90
N ARG A 126 -12.34 14.00 2.21
CA ARG A 126 -10.93 14.42 2.13
C ARG A 126 -10.49 14.60 0.68
N PRO A 127 -9.66 15.62 0.37
CA PRO A 127 -9.11 15.80 -0.96
C PRO A 127 -8.27 14.58 -1.41
N CYS A 128 -8.65 13.97 -2.52
CA CYS A 128 -8.11 12.73 -3.07
C CYS A 128 -7.91 12.86 -4.58
N SER A 129 -6.79 12.36 -5.12
CA SER A 129 -6.49 12.36 -6.56
C SER A 129 -6.94 11.12 -7.31
N ALA A 130 -7.58 10.17 -6.63
CA ALA A 130 -8.07 8.97 -7.28
C ALA A 130 -8.98 9.29 -8.47
N GLY A 131 -8.70 8.67 -9.61
CA GLY A 131 -9.36 8.92 -10.89
C GLY A 131 -8.82 10.11 -11.69
N TYR A 132 -7.85 10.88 -11.19
CA TYR A 132 -7.14 11.93 -11.94
C TYR A 132 -5.80 11.42 -12.48
N ASP A 133 -4.90 10.98 -11.60
CA ASP A 133 -3.55 10.51 -11.94
C ASP A 133 -3.32 9.03 -11.59
N ASN A 134 -4.33 8.37 -11.02
CA ASN A 134 -4.31 6.96 -10.68
C ASN A 134 -5.67 6.32 -10.99
N ILE A 135 -5.63 5.05 -11.37
CA ILE A 135 -6.79 4.16 -11.47
C ILE A 135 -6.45 2.80 -10.89
N PHE A 136 -7.47 2.03 -10.57
CA PHE A 136 -7.42 0.62 -10.25
C PHE A 136 -8.01 -0.20 -11.39
N ILE A 137 -7.34 -1.29 -11.76
CA ILE A 137 -7.83 -2.26 -12.74
C ILE A 137 -7.90 -3.61 -12.05
N GLY A 138 -9.11 -4.16 -11.94
CA GLY A 138 -9.39 -5.49 -11.41
C GLY A 138 -8.87 -6.61 -12.31
N ILE A 139 -8.79 -7.82 -11.76
CA ILE A 139 -8.33 -9.01 -12.50
C ILE A 139 -9.28 -9.42 -13.64
N ASP A 140 -10.52 -8.98 -13.56
CA ASP A 140 -11.61 -9.12 -14.54
C ASP A 140 -11.64 -7.98 -15.57
N GLY A 141 -10.69 -7.05 -15.49
CA GLY A 141 -10.60 -5.88 -16.36
C GLY A 141 -11.48 -4.70 -15.92
N GLU A 142 -12.18 -4.79 -14.80
CA GLU A 142 -13.00 -3.71 -14.29
C GLU A 142 -12.15 -2.51 -13.84
N VAL A 143 -12.53 -1.30 -14.24
CA VAL A 143 -11.75 -0.09 -14.00
C VAL A 143 -12.46 0.84 -13.04
N TYR A 144 -11.76 1.25 -11.99
CA TYR A 144 -12.25 2.15 -10.94
C TYR A 144 -11.21 3.23 -10.62
N PRO A 145 -11.60 4.36 -10.01
CA PRO A 145 -10.65 5.39 -9.56
C PRO A 145 -9.61 4.87 -8.55
N CYS A 146 -10.00 3.96 -7.66
CA CYS A 146 -9.11 3.33 -6.69
C CYS A 146 -9.65 1.96 -6.26
N SER A 147 -8.86 1.19 -5.53
CA SER A 147 -9.28 -0.17 -5.15
C SER A 147 -10.44 -0.16 -4.15
N ARG A 148 -10.53 0.87 -3.31
CA ARG A 148 -11.68 1.05 -2.41
C ARG A 148 -12.99 1.22 -3.16
N TYR A 149 -12.99 1.96 -4.27
CA TYR A 149 -14.19 2.15 -5.09
C TYR A 149 -14.60 0.89 -5.83
N HIS A 150 -13.65 0.03 -6.18
CA HIS A 150 -13.95 -1.32 -6.69
C HIS A 150 -14.67 -2.17 -5.63
N VAL A 151 -14.16 -2.23 -4.40
CA VAL A 151 -14.81 -2.97 -3.29
C VAL A 151 -16.21 -2.45 -2.98
N LEU A 152 -16.41 -1.13 -3.09
CA LEU A 152 -17.72 -0.50 -2.85
C LEU A 152 -18.64 -0.53 -4.09
N GLU A 153 -18.15 -1.02 -5.23
CA GLU A 153 -18.83 -0.96 -6.54
C GLU A 153 -19.30 0.47 -6.93
N GLN A 154 -18.51 1.49 -6.58
CA GLN A 154 -18.84 2.90 -6.80
C GLN A 154 -17.98 3.54 -7.88
N ASN A 155 -18.58 4.43 -8.69
CA ASN A 155 -17.87 5.24 -9.68
C ASN A 155 -17.06 4.40 -10.69
N ARG A 156 -17.61 3.29 -11.17
CA ARG A 156 -17.03 2.45 -12.25
C ARG A 156 -16.69 3.33 -13.48
N LEU A 157 -15.48 3.16 -14.01
CA LEU A 157 -14.97 3.87 -15.20
C LEU A 157 -15.14 3.06 -16.50
N GLY A 158 -15.42 1.76 -16.40
CA GLY A 158 -15.63 0.85 -17.53
C GLY A 158 -14.87 -0.46 -17.35
N ASN A 159 -14.70 -1.23 -18.43
CA ASN A 159 -13.86 -2.43 -18.43
C ASN A 159 -12.88 -2.41 -19.61
N ILE A 160 -11.59 -2.62 -19.35
CA ILE A 160 -10.52 -2.57 -20.36
C ILE A 160 -10.71 -3.62 -21.47
N LEU A 161 -11.44 -4.70 -21.20
CA LEU A 161 -11.69 -5.78 -22.14
C LEU A 161 -12.89 -5.50 -23.07
N GLU A 162 -13.68 -4.45 -22.80
CA GLU A 162 -14.81 -4.06 -23.65
C GLU A 162 -14.33 -3.39 -24.96
N PRO A 163 -14.83 -3.82 -26.13
CA PRO A 163 -14.52 -3.17 -27.39
C PRO A 163 -14.90 -1.68 -27.38
N GLY A 164 -13.94 -0.81 -27.67
CA GLY A 164 -14.15 0.63 -27.69
C GLY A 164 -14.09 1.30 -26.31
N PHE A 165 -13.61 0.59 -25.27
CA PHE A 165 -13.33 1.20 -23.97
C PHE A 165 -12.49 2.48 -24.12
N ARG A 166 -12.95 3.54 -23.47
CA ARG A 166 -12.23 4.81 -23.34
C ARG A 166 -12.12 5.13 -21.86
N LEU A 167 -10.90 5.43 -21.43
CA LEU A 167 -10.65 5.84 -20.06
C LEU A 167 -10.87 7.36 -19.96
N ASP A 168 -11.97 7.75 -19.32
CA ASP A 168 -12.27 9.14 -19.00
C ASP A 168 -11.84 9.44 -17.56
N LEU A 169 -10.69 10.10 -17.42
CA LEU A 169 -10.17 10.53 -16.13
C LEU A 169 -10.88 11.81 -15.67
N ARG A 170 -10.96 12.00 -14.35
CA ARG A 170 -11.44 13.24 -13.74
C ARG A 170 -10.52 14.39 -14.14
N ALA A 171 -11.09 15.57 -14.39
CA ALA A 171 -10.33 16.76 -14.78
C ALA A 171 -9.58 17.41 -13.60
N GLU A 172 -10.18 17.44 -12.41
CA GLU A 172 -9.60 18.06 -11.23
C GLU A 172 -8.67 17.11 -10.47
N GLU A 173 -7.45 17.58 -10.15
CA GLU A 173 -6.48 16.81 -9.35
C GLU A 173 -7.05 16.45 -7.98
N TRP A 174 -7.77 17.37 -7.31
CA TRP A 174 -8.26 17.15 -5.95
C TRP A 174 -9.78 17.29 -5.88
N ALA A 175 -10.47 16.18 -5.57
CA ALA A 175 -11.89 16.20 -5.20
C ALA A 175 -12.10 15.47 -3.87
N GLY A 176 -13.24 15.71 -3.22
CA GLY A 176 -13.60 14.99 -2.00
C GLY A 176 -13.76 13.49 -2.27
N CYS A 177 -13.18 12.65 -1.42
CA CYS A 177 -13.40 11.21 -1.50
C CYS A 177 -14.87 10.87 -1.15
N HIS A 178 -15.48 9.97 -1.91
CA HIS A 178 -16.86 9.49 -1.70
C HIS A 178 -16.92 8.14 -0.98
N ALA A 179 -15.77 7.54 -0.65
CA ALA A 179 -15.74 6.29 0.09
C ALA A 179 -16.38 6.51 1.46
N SER A 180 -17.44 5.74 1.75
CA SER A 180 -18.15 5.80 3.03
C SER A 180 -17.31 5.28 4.20
N ASN A 181 -16.29 4.47 3.91
CA ASN A 181 -15.47 3.72 4.86
C ASN A 181 -13.99 3.85 4.49
N GLY A 182 -13.10 3.39 5.37
CA GLY A 182 -11.64 3.49 5.23
C GLY A 182 -11.03 2.91 3.97
N CYS A 183 -9.88 3.47 3.57
CA CYS A 183 -9.04 2.92 2.50
C CYS A 183 -8.55 1.50 2.84
N CYS A 184 -8.44 0.63 1.84
CA CYS A 184 -8.11 -0.79 2.04
C CYS A 184 -6.63 -1.15 1.83
N ASN A 185 -5.82 -0.26 1.27
CA ASN A 185 -4.39 -0.49 1.07
C ASN A 185 -3.59 0.82 1.03
N LYS A 186 -2.28 0.66 0.86
CA LYS A 186 -1.31 1.75 0.82
C LYS A 186 -1.45 2.64 -0.38
N GLU A 187 -1.67 2.03 -1.52
CA GLU A 187 -1.84 2.69 -2.79
C GLU A 187 -3.03 3.66 -2.73
N ASP A 188 -4.12 3.27 -2.05
CA ASP A 188 -5.31 4.11 -1.90
C ASP A 188 -5.08 5.30 -0.97
N PHE A 189 -4.37 5.15 0.15
CA PHE A 189 -4.13 6.29 1.04
C PHE A 189 -3.12 7.30 0.47
N LEU A 190 -2.21 6.85 -0.41
CA LEU A 190 -1.30 7.72 -1.13
C LEU A 190 -2.03 8.64 -2.14
N ASN A 191 -3.30 8.36 -2.44
CA ASN A 191 -4.16 9.24 -3.23
C ASN A 191 -4.64 10.48 -2.46
N LEU A 192 -4.55 10.48 -1.12
CA LEU A 192 -4.94 11.65 -0.34
C LEU A 192 -3.93 12.78 -0.49
N ARG A 193 -4.42 14.03 -0.59
CA ARG A 193 -3.55 15.22 -0.72
C ARG A 193 -2.51 15.34 0.41
N GLN A 194 -2.87 14.90 1.61
CA GLN A 194 -1.97 14.88 2.77
C GLN A 194 -0.74 13.97 2.57
N ALA A 195 -0.83 13.00 1.67
CA ALA A 195 0.22 12.05 1.34
C ALA A 195 1.12 12.50 0.18
N ARG A 196 0.87 13.68 -0.42
CA ARG A 196 1.55 14.13 -1.66
C ARG A 196 3.08 14.11 -1.53
N GLY A 197 3.62 14.54 -0.38
CA GLY A 197 5.06 14.54 -0.12
C GLY A 197 5.65 13.17 0.24
N LEU A 198 4.83 12.13 0.32
CA LEU A 198 5.24 10.76 0.67
C LEU A 198 5.33 9.85 -0.56
N ARG A 199 4.93 10.34 -1.74
CA ARG A 199 5.01 9.58 -2.98
C ARG A 199 6.47 9.53 -3.44
N PRO A 200 6.97 8.36 -3.90
CA PRO A 200 8.26 8.30 -4.57
C PRO A 200 8.25 9.23 -5.79
N GLU A 201 9.25 10.12 -5.89
CA GLU A 201 9.52 10.92 -7.10
C GLU A 201 10.13 10.07 -8.21
#